data_AF-A0AAD4BG39-F1
#
_entry.id   AF-A0AAD4BG39-F1
#
_cell.length_a   1.000
_cell.length_b   1.000
_cell.length_c   1.000
_cell.angle_alpha   90.00
_cell.angle_beta   90.00
_cell.angle_gamma   90.00
#
_symmetry.space_group_name_H-M   'P 1'
#
loop_
_entity.id
_entity.type
_entity.pdbx_description
1 polymer ?
#
loop_
_entity_poly.entity_id
_entity_poly.type
_entity_poly.pdbx_seq_one_letter_code
_entity_poly.pdbx_strand_id
1 'polypeptide(L)'
;EMWYWTNDGLDTADRLRANMPDDSSLSLITLDDGTPSFVPSTANRGKLSPIPDEDLTFEQFGLAAVRMISAMRECSWDPAHINMFISFWRNIETHPWRGSRIQRQQQALLKYQSAQRLNWHKVIGSPNAFSL
;
A
#
# COMPACT_ATOMS: atom_id res chain seq x y z
N GLU A 1 3.97 -0.99 -0.93
CA GLU A 1 2.56 -1.39 -0.79
C GLU A 1 1.59 -0.32 -1.30
N MET A 2 0.76 -0.69 -2.27
CA MET A 2 -0.41 0.06 -2.79
C MET A 2 -1.58 0.10 -1.80
N TRP A 3 -1.67 -0.88 -0.90
CA TRP A 3 -2.80 -0.99 0.03
C TRP A 3 -3.08 0.30 0.82
N TYR A 4 -2.04 1.02 1.25
CA TYR A 4 -2.19 2.30 1.97
C TYR A 4 -2.89 3.41 1.17
N TRP A 5 -2.97 3.26 -0.14
CA TRP A 5 -3.63 4.21 -1.05
C TRP A 5 -5.06 3.77 -1.40
N THR A 6 -5.53 2.63 -0.90
CA THR A 6 -6.92 2.17 -1.04
C THR A 6 -7.84 2.88 -0.03
N ASN A 7 -9.16 2.77 -0.20
CA ASN A 7 -10.11 3.30 0.79
C ASN A 7 -9.90 2.62 2.15
N ASP A 8 -9.74 1.30 2.19
CA ASP A 8 -9.50 0.57 3.43
C ASP A 8 -8.21 1.03 4.13
N GLY A 9 -7.16 1.29 3.35
CA GLY A 9 -5.89 1.82 3.85
C GLY A 9 -6.03 3.22 4.45
N LEU A 10 -6.76 4.12 3.77
CA LEU A 10 -7.02 5.47 4.25
C LEU A 10 -7.92 5.49 5.49
N ASP A 11 -9.01 4.72 5.50
CA ASP A 11 -9.91 4.57 6.65
C ASP A 11 -9.14 4.03 7.86
N THR A 12 -8.24 3.08 7.62
CA THR A 12 -7.39 2.54 8.68
C THR A 12 -6.42 3.61 9.21
N ALA A 13 -5.82 4.40 8.33
CA ALA A 13 -4.96 5.52 8.72
C ALA A 13 -5.73 6.58 9.53
N ASP A 14 -6.97 6.91 9.13
CA ASP A 14 -7.82 7.85 9.83
C ASP A 14 -8.22 7.35 11.22
N ARG A 15 -8.59 6.07 11.34
CA ARG A 15 -8.86 5.45 12.65
C ARG A 15 -7.64 5.47 13.55
N LEU A 16 -6.46 5.16 13.01
CA LEU A 16 -5.23 5.22 13.77
C LEU A 16 -4.92 6.64 14.22
N ARG A 17 -5.09 7.64 13.34
CA ARG A 17 -4.90 9.06 13.65
C ARG A 17 -5.87 9.55 14.74
N ALA A 18 -7.15 9.21 14.64
CA ALA A 18 -8.16 9.60 15.61
C ALA A 18 -7.93 8.97 16.99
N ASN A 19 -7.38 7.75 17.02
CA ASN A 19 -7.05 7.02 18.24
C ASN A 19 -5.59 7.21 18.68
N MET A 20 -4.87 8.20 18.15
CA MET A 20 -3.51 8.53 18.62
C MET A 20 -3.61 8.96 20.08
N PRO A 21 -3.11 8.15 21.03
CA PRO A 21 -3.00 8.58 22.40
C PRO A 21 -2.01 9.75 22.44
N ASP A 22 -2.20 10.69 23.35
CA ASP A 22 -1.12 11.61 23.71
C ASP A 22 0.14 10.79 24.05
N ASP A 23 1.33 11.32 23.76
CA ASP A 23 2.61 10.61 23.95
C ASP A 23 2.82 10.22 25.44
N SER A 24 2.07 10.87 26.33
CA SER A 24 2.02 10.62 27.78
C SER A 24 0.88 9.68 28.22
N SER A 25 0.09 9.12 27.30
CA SER A 25 -1.04 8.26 27.63
C SER A 25 -0.60 6.84 28.00
N LEU A 26 -1.12 6.35 29.14
CA LEU A 26 -0.91 5.00 29.63
C LEU A 26 -2.19 4.18 29.52
N SER A 27 -2.07 2.94 29.04
CA SER A 27 -3.12 1.93 29.03
C SER A 27 -2.88 0.96 30.18
N LEU A 28 -3.94 0.61 30.89
CA LEU A 28 -3.87 -0.43 31.91
C LEU A 28 -4.02 -1.81 31.23
N ILE A 29 -3.02 -2.67 31.40
CA ILE A 29 -3.04 -4.07 30.98
C ILE A 29 -2.99 -4.98 32.19
N THR A 30 -3.39 -6.24 32.03
CA THR A 30 -3.17 -7.29 33.02
C THR A 30 -2.06 -8.19 32.52
N LEU A 31 -1.01 -8.37 33.32
CA LEU A 31 0.09 -9.29 33.04
C LEU A 31 -0.36 -10.75 33.21
N ASP A 32 0.44 -11.70 32.72
CA ASP A 32 0.14 -13.13 32.79
C ASP A 32 -0.02 -13.65 34.23
N ASP A 33 0.55 -12.95 35.22
CA ASP A 33 0.41 -13.24 36.65
C ASP A 33 -0.85 -12.61 37.30
N GLY A 34 -1.69 -11.95 36.50
CA GLY A 34 -2.90 -11.27 36.97
C GLY A 34 -2.67 -9.86 37.51
N THR A 35 -1.43 -9.37 37.52
CA THR A 35 -1.11 -8.04 38.06
C THR A 35 -1.46 -6.93 37.06
N PRO A 36 -2.17 -5.87 37.48
CA PRO A 36 -2.40 -4.71 36.63
C PRO A 36 -1.10 -3.91 36.43
N SER A 37 -0.77 -3.57 35.19
CA SER A 37 0.40 -2.77 34.82
C SER A 37 0.00 -1.65 33.85
N PHE A 38 0.67 -0.51 33.94
CA PHE A 38 0.53 0.56 32.96
C PHE A 38 1.59 0.42 31.88
N VAL A 39 1.17 0.39 30.62
CA VAL A 39 2.06 0.44 29.46
C VAL A 39 1.74 1.67 28.63
N PRO A 40 2.72 2.23 27.89
CA PRO A 40 2.44 3.26 26.91
C PRO A 40 1.29 2.80 26.00
N SER A 41 0.26 3.61 25.83
CA SER A 41 -0.88 3.27 24.96
C SER A 41 -0.44 2.99 23.51
N THR A 42 0.75 3.49 23.13
CA THR A 42 1.42 3.22 21.85
C THR A 42 1.94 1.78 21.71
N ALA A 43 2.20 1.06 22.81
CA ALA A 43 2.64 -0.33 22.80
C ALA A 43 1.51 -1.31 22.43
N ASN A 44 0.25 -0.88 22.57
CA ASN A 44 -0.94 -1.65 22.23
C ASN A 44 -1.48 -1.38 20.81
N ARG A 45 -0.67 -0.72 19.95
CA ARG A 45 -1.05 -0.52 18.55
C ARG A 45 -1.20 -1.89 17.89
N GLY A 46 -2.44 -2.24 17.54
CA GLY A 46 -2.71 -3.42 16.74
C GLY A 46 -1.80 -3.45 15.52
N LYS A 47 -1.15 -4.60 15.29
CA LYS A 47 -0.29 -4.77 14.12
C LYS A 47 -1.15 -4.64 12.87
N LEU A 48 -0.89 -3.61 12.07
CA LEU A 48 -1.48 -3.52 10.74
C LEU A 48 -1.05 -4.73 9.93
N SER A 49 -2.02 -5.41 9.33
CA SER A 49 -1.78 -6.47 8.36
C SER A 49 -2.25 -5.98 6.99
N PRO A 50 -1.47 -5.13 6.30
CA PRO A 50 -1.84 -4.62 4.99
C PRO A 50 -2.00 -5.78 4.01
N ILE A 51 -2.96 -5.66 3.09
CA ILE A 51 -3.15 -6.65 2.02
C ILE A 51 -1.97 -6.53 1.05
N PRO A 52 -1.31 -7.64 0.68
CA PRO A 52 -0.25 -7.61 -0.33
C PRO A 52 -0.75 -7.05 -1.67
N ASP A 53 0.10 -6.35 -2.41
CA ASP A 53 -0.25 -5.76 -3.70
C ASP A 53 -0.84 -6.78 -4.70
N GLU A 54 -0.38 -8.03 -4.66
CA GLU A 54 -0.86 -9.10 -5.53
C GLU A 54 -2.26 -9.64 -5.20
N ASP A 55 -2.74 -9.37 -3.98
CA ASP A 55 -4.04 -9.81 -3.47
C ASP A 55 -5.10 -8.70 -3.47
N LEU A 56 -4.75 -7.51 -3.98
CA LEU A 56 -5.71 -6.42 -4.16
C LEU A 56 -6.79 -6.79 -5.17
N THR A 57 -7.98 -6.18 -5.05
CA THR A 57 -8.93 -6.19 -6.17
C THR A 57 -8.50 -5.20 -7.25
N PHE A 58 -8.97 -5.38 -8.49
CA PHE A 58 -8.71 -4.40 -9.56
C PHE A 58 -9.26 -3.00 -9.25
N GLU A 59 -10.37 -2.91 -8.52
CA GLU A 59 -10.92 -1.63 -8.08
C GLU A 59 -10.01 -0.95 -7.05
N GLN A 60 -9.54 -1.70 -6.05
CA GLN A 60 -8.56 -1.21 -5.07
C GLN A 60 -7.26 -0.78 -5.76
N PHE A 61 -6.75 -1.60 -6.68
CA PHE A 61 -5.57 -1.30 -7.49
C PHE A 61 -5.73 0.00 -8.29
N GLY A 62 -6.83 0.16 -9.03
CA GLY A 62 -7.08 1.34 -9.86
C GLY A 62 -7.17 2.64 -9.04
N LEU A 63 -7.90 2.59 -7.91
CA LEU A 63 -7.98 3.73 -6.99
C LEU A 63 -6.62 4.09 -6.40
N ALA A 64 -5.87 3.07 -5.94
CA ALA A 64 -4.55 3.26 -5.37
C ALA A 64 -3.57 3.84 -6.42
N ALA A 65 -3.58 3.32 -7.65
CA ALA A 65 -2.73 3.79 -8.75
C ALA A 65 -2.94 5.28 -9.03
N VAL A 66 -4.21 5.72 -9.16
CA VAL A 66 -4.53 7.14 -9.41
C VAL A 66 -4.03 8.03 -8.27
N ARG A 67 -4.28 7.64 -7.02
CA ARG A 67 -3.83 8.43 -5.85
C ARG A 67 -2.31 8.50 -5.75
N MET A 68 -1.62 7.41 -6.06
CA MET A 68 -0.16 7.40 -6.11
C MET A 68 0.39 8.33 -7.20
N ILE A 69 -0.19 8.36 -8.40
CA ILE A 69 0.22 9.32 -9.44
C ILE A 69 0.02 10.76 -8.97
N SER A 70 -1.12 11.07 -8.33
CA SER A 70 -1.35 12.41 -7.78
C SER A 70 -0.31 12.78 -6.74
N ALA A 71 0.00 11.88 -5.80
CA ALA A 71 1.03 12.12 -4.80
C ALA A 71 2.44 12.29 -5.41
N MET A 72 2.80 11.51 -6.43
CA MET A 72 4.08 11.70 -7.14
C MET A 72 4.17 13.09 -7.77
N ARG A 73 3.07 13.59 -8.34
CA ARG A 73 3.00 14.96 -8.90
C ARG A 73 3.13 16.02 -7.81
N GLU A 74 2.42 15.87 -6.70
CA GLU A 74 2.48 16.79 -5.55
C GLU A 74 3.88 16.84 -4.94
N CYS A 75 4.57 15.70 -4.89
CA CYS A 75 5.96 15.61 -4.44
C CYS A 75 6.99 15.99 -5.51
N SER A 76 6.56 16.56 -6.64
CA SER A 76 7.45 17.05 -7.72
C SER A 76 8.42 15.98 -8.23
N TRP A 77 7.96 14.73 -8.35
CA TRP A 77 8.76 13.67 -8.98
C TRP A 77 9.06 14.02 -10.44
N ASP A 78 10.16 13.47 -10.97
CA ASP A 78 10.52 13.62 -12.38
C ASP A 78 9.36 13.20 -13.30
N PRO A 79 8.91 14.07 -14.24
CA PRO A 79 7.85 13.74 -15.17
C PRO A 79 8.07 12.44 -15.95
N ALA A 80 9.31 12.07 -16.27
CA ALA A 80 9.64 10.83 -16.94
C ALA A 80 9.28 9.61 -16.07
N HIS A 81 9.58 9.66 -14.77
CA HIS A 81 9.21 8.59 -13.83
C HIS A 81 7.69 8.51 -13.67
N ILE A 82 7.01 9.66 -13.53
CA ILE A 82 5.54 9.69 -13.44
C ILE A 82 4.91 9.06 -14.70
N ASN A 83 5.40 9.41 -15.89
CA ASN A 83 4.91 8.87 -17.15
C ASN A 83 5.18 7.36 -17.30
N MET A 84 6.29 6.86 -16.75
CA MET A 84 6.56 5.42 -16.67
C MET A 84 5.46 4.71 -15.85
N PHE A 85 5.14 5.19 -14.65
CA PHE A 85 4.08 4.60 -13.81
C PHE A 85 2.71 4.69 -14.49
N ILE A 86 2.37 5.83 -15.08
CA ILE A 86 1.11 6.01 -15.83
C ILE A 86 1.01 4.97 -16.96
N SER A 87 2.06 4.85 -17.78
CA SER A 87 2.10 3.89 -18.89
C SER A 87 1.95 2.46 -18.39
N PHE A 88 2.71 2.10 -17.34
CA PHE A 88 2.69 0.76 -16.76
C PHE A 88 1.31 0.38 -16.22
N TRP A 89 0.73 1.19 -15.33
CA TRP A 89 -0.57 0.89 -14.74
C TRP A 89 -1.71 0.96 -15.77
N ARG A 90 -1.63 1.88 -16.75
CA ARG A 90 -2.59 1.91 -17.87
C ARG A 90 -2.56 0.60 -18.66
N ASN A 91 -1.38 0.09 -18.99
CA ASN A 91 -1.26 -1.15 -19.75
C ASN A 91 -1.87 -2.34 -19.00
N ILE A 92 -1.80 -2.35 -17.67
CA ILE A 92 -2.45 -3.37 -16.83
C ILE A 92 -3.97 -3.20 -16.84
N GLU A 93 -4.47 -1.97 -16.67
CA GLU A 93 -5.92 -1.66 -16.70
C GLU A 93 -6.56 -1.93 -18.06
N THR A 94 -5.81 -1.83 -19.16
CA THR A 94 -6.33 -2.09 -20.51
C THR A 94 -5.97 -3.46 -21.06
N HIS A 95 -5.28 -4.30 -20.28
CA HIS A 95 -4.86 -5.62 -20.75
C HIS A 95 -6.09 -6.52 -20.96
N PRO A 96 -6.17 -7.34 -22.03
CA PRO A 96 -7.29 -8.24 -22.28
C PRO A 96 -7.61 -9.18 -21.10
N TRP A 97 -6.58 -9.56 -20.33
CA TRP A 97 -6.75 -10.43 -19.17
C TRP A 97 -7.54 -9.81 -18.01
N ARG A 98 -7.61 -8.47 -17.92
CA ARG A 98 -8.44 -7.81 -16.91
C ARG A 98 -9.92 -8.17 -17.09
N GLY A 99 -10.41 -8.19 -18.32
CA GLY A 99 -11.78 -8.57 -18.67
C GLY A 99 -11.99 -10.08 -18.85
N SER A 100 -10.96 -10.90 -18.60
CA SER A 100 -11.04 -12.34 -18.82
C SER A 100 -11.99 -13.02 -17.83
N ARG A 101 -12.69 -14.05 -18.30
CA ARG A 101 -13.47 -14.95 -17.43
C ARG A 101 -12.58 -15.91 -16.62
N ILE A 102 -11.28 -15.98 -16.93
CA ILE A 102 -10.32 -16.83 -16.24
C ILE A 102 -9.67 -16.02 -15.11
N GLN A 103 -10.08 -16.26 -13.87
CA GLN A 103 -9.60 -15.53 -12.69
C GLN A 103 -8.07 -15.53 -12.55
N ARG A 104 -7.40 -16.64 -12.89
CA ARG A 104 -5.92 -16.72 -12.86
C ARG A 104 -5.24 -15.74 -13.80
N GLN A 105 -5.86 -15.37 -14.92
CA GLN A 105 -5.31 -14.39 -15.84
C GLN A 105 -5.39 -12.97 -15.26
N GLN A 106 -6.50 -12.64 -14.60
CA GLN A 106 -6.64 -11.40 -13.83
C GLN A 106 -5.59 -11.32 -12.71
N GLN A 107 -5.46 -12.39 -11.92
CA GLN A 107 -4.47 -12.46 -10.83
C GLN A 107 -3.02 -12.36 -11.33
N ALA A 108 -2.72 -12.93 -12.50
CA ALA A 108 -1.38 -12.83 -13.09
C ALA A 108 -0.96 -11.37 -13.33
N LEU A 109 -1.89 -10.49 -13.69
CA LEU A 109 -1.60 -9.07 -13.88
C LEU A 109 -1.22 -8.36 -12.58
N LEU A 110 -1.95 -8.62 -11.48
CA LEU A 110 -1.65 -8.02 -10.17
C LEU A 110 -0.37 -8.58 -9.56
N LYS A 111 -0.10 -9.87 -9.76
CA LYS A 111 1.20 -10.48 -9.40
C LYS A 111 2.36 -9.85 -10.17
N TYR A 112 2.19 -9.65 -11.48
CA TYR A 112 3.19 -8.98 -12.30
C TYR A 112 3.45 -7.55 -11.81
N GLN A 113 2.39 -6.79 -11.53
CA GLN A 113 2.49 -5.46 -10.96
C GLN A 113 3.23 -5.42 -9.63
N SER A 114 2.86 -6.29 -8.69
CA SER A 114 3.51 -6.43 -7.38
C SER A 114 5.01 -6.70 -7.53
N ALA A 115 5.36 -7.68 -8.38
CA ALA A 115 6.74 -8.05 -8.63
C ALA A 115 7.56 -6.91 -9.27
N GLN A 116 7.03 -6.23 -10.28
CA GLN A 116 7.73 -5.12 -10.93
C GLN A 116 7.98 -3.95 -9.97
N ARG A 117 6.97 -3.60 -9.17
CA ARG A 117 7.14 -2.57 -8.15
C ARG A 117 8.19 -2.93 -7.12
N LEU A 118 8.22 -4.17 -6.65
CA LEU A 118 9.24 -4.65 -5.71
C LEU A 118 10.63 -4.56 -6.35
N ASN A 119 10.76 -4.91 -7.62
CA ASN A 119 12.02 -4.79 -8.35
C ASN A 119 12.47 -3.33 -8.44
N TRP A 120 11.61 -2.40 -8.84
CA TRP A 120 11.94 -0.97 -8.86
C TRP A 120 12.42 -0.48 -7.50
N HIS A 121 11.74 -0.84 -6.42
CA HIS A 121 12.17 -0.48 -5.07
C HIS A 121 13.55 -1.04 -4.70
N LYS A 122 13.90 -2.24 -5.16
CA LYS A 122 15.23 -2.86 -4.92
C LYS A 122 16.35 -2.19 -5.72
N VAL A 123 16.04 -1.63 -6.88
CA VAL A 123 17.03 -1.01 -7.77
C VAL A 123 17.01 0.52 -7.72
N ILE A 124 16.23 1.14 -6.83
CA ILE A 124 16.29 2.59 -6.56
C ILE A 124 17.75 3.02 -6.28
N GLY A 125 18.23 4.02 -7.04
CA GLY A 125 19.62 4.49 -6.97
C GLY A 125 20.56 3.86 -8.01
N SER A 126 20.09 2.87 -8.79
CA SER A 126 20.78 2.34 -9.98
C SER A 126 20.17 2.93 -11.26
N PRO A 127 20.91 3.00 -12.38
CA PRO A 127 20.36 3.37 -13.69
C PRO A 127 19.12 2.54 -14.11
N ASN A 128 18.96 1.34 -13.55
CA ASN A 128 17.87 0.43 -13.87
C ASN A 128 16.63 0.61 -12.99
N ALA A 129 16.63 1.57 -12.04
CA ALA A 129 15.54 1.82 -11.10
C ALA A 129 14.16 1.98 -11.77
N PHE A 130 14.16 2.45 -13.02
CA PHE A 130 12.97 2.85 -13.79
C PHE A 130 13.01 2.33 -15.23
N SER A 131 13.72 1.23 -15.49
CA SER A 131 13.65 0.55 -16.79
C SER A 131 12.44 -0.40 -16.83
N LEU A 132 11.66 -0.32 -17.90
CA LEU A 132 10.55 -1.24 -18.22
C LEU A 132 11.07 -2.55 -18.82
#